data_AF-A0AAW0GQU8-F1
#
_entry.id   AF-A0AAW0GQU8-F1
#
_cell.length_a   1.000
_cell.length_b   1.000
_cell.length_c   1.000
_cell.angle_alpha   90.00
_cell.angle_beta   90.00
_cell.angle_gamma   90.00
#
_symmetry.space_group_name_H-M   'P 1'
#
loop_
_entity.id
_entity.type
_entity.pdbx_description
1 polymer ?
#
loop_
_entity_poly.entity_id
_entity_poly.type
_entity_poly.pdbx_seq_one_letter_code
_entity_poly.pdbx_strand_id
1 'polypeptide(L)'
;MPPPIIQIPVEKSAIVDTGSNSVLSSSITKPRQSVVPAKRPLPLSVPSAASSSKVSLVKEPPLKLQRAGPVQTPSAIPTRIQTNNDGVPILKINAAQSQVALAIRQKMLKNIYDHFSVLYQNLLDTFPELAAEDSLRQEEDVYNKSTKLTYRNAGINAIASIKRRPLPDSKSHPSVGTVAEVVKREEDKKKLAALRLTKSQLEHHVLSLDQMRQTGYIVEIPSGVGGEHPSEEGSVKTCERCSKPFKVKRMEEADECVFHYGRVRTIRENGEKTKIYTCCSRSTEIEGCDRGPHVFYESDPEDLHRRHGFSFTRPPISAEYPGPNGNTEDTAYDIVALDCEMVYSTGGMRVARVSIVDGSGKEIFDEIIRMDDGVEVIDLNTRFSGITPENYATAVLPLASIRKALDGLINSDTIIIGHALDNDLKTLRMIHHRCVDTASLYPHKFGPPYKRALRDLSKEHLGITIQTGGGTVGHSSLEDSIATLDLVRYFILNNPKPPVTTTTTS
;
A
#
# COMPACT_ATOMS: atom_id res chain seq x y z
N MET A 1 34.59 -2.08 10.03
CA MET A 1 34.47 -2.42 11.46
C MET A 1 33.19 -3.21 11.66
N PRO A 2 33.06 -4.06 12.69
CA PRO A 2 31.75 -4.57 13.10
C PRO A 2 30.87 -3.40 13.60
N PRO A 3 29.53 -3.50 13.51
CA PRO A 3 28.63 -2.49 14.06
C PRO A 3 28.67 -2.50 15.61
N PRO A 4 28.33 -1.38 16.28
CA PRO A 4 28.20 -1.34 17.73
C PRO A 4 26.99 -2.17 18.19
N ILE A 5 27.19 -3.01 19.20
CA ILE A 5 26.09 -3.71 19.88
C ILE A 5 25.46 -2.74 20.88
N ILE A 6 24.24 -2.28 20.59
CA ILE A 6 23.51 -1.36 21.47
C ILE A 6 22.99 -2.15 22.68
N GLN A 7 23.66 -2.00 23.83
CA GLN A 7 23.17 -2.53 25.11
C GLN A 7 22.24 -1.49 25.75
N ILE A 8 20.93 -1.77 25.78
CA ILE A 8 19.92 -0.93 26.42
C ILE A 8 19.81 -1.32 27.91
N PRO A 9 20.05 -0.40 28.87
CA PRO A 9 19.84 -0.70 30.29
C PRO A 9 18.35 -0.84 30.63
N VAL A 10 18.01 -1.85 31.43
CA VAL A 10 16.67 -2.03 32.00
C VAL A 10 16.65 -1.48 33.42
N GLU A 11 16.09 -0.29 33.60
CA GLU A 11 15.80 0.25 34.93
C GLU A 11 14.53 -0.38 35.52
N LYS A 12 14.55 -0.69 36.82
CA LYS A 12 13.41 -1.27 37.55
C LYS A 12 12.77 -0.22 38.42
N SER A 13 11.53 0.16 38.10
CA SER A 13 10.73 1.05 38.94
C SER A 13 10.47 0.44 40.32
N ALA A 14 10.67 1.23 41.37
CA ALA A 14 10.37 0.83 42.74
C ALA A 14 8.90 1.07 43.08
N ILE A 15 8.29 0.12 43.79
CA ILE A 15 6.92 0.24 44.32
C ILE A 15 6.96 1.11 45.58
N VAL A 16 6.05 2.09 45.67
CA VAL A 16 5.78 2.84 46.90
C VAL A 16 4.35 2.54 47.33
N ASP A 17 4.20 2.12 48.59
CA ASP A 17 2.95 1.61 49.16
C ASP A 17 2.42 2.58 50.23
N THR A 18 1.18 3.04 50.08
CA THR A 18 0.48 3.88 51.08
C THR A 18 -1.01 3.55 51.09
N GLY A 19 -1.47 2.91 52.18
CA GLY A 19 -2.82 2.39 52.30
C GLY A 19 -3.91 3.37 52.76
N SER A 20 -5.14 3.01 52.42
CA SER A 20 -6.41 3.23 53.15
C SER A 20 -6.53 4.39 54.15
N ASN A 21 -7.54 5.24 53.92
CA ASN A 21 -8.45 5.62 55.00
C ASN A 21 -9.88 5.86 54.47
N SER A 22 -10.86 5.82 55.36
CA SER A 22 -12.30 5.96 55.07
C SER A 22 -12.96 6.93 56.06
N VAL A 23 -14.22 7.35 55.80
CA VAL A 23 -15.33 7.58 56.77
C VAL A 23 -16.40 8.58 56.25
N LEU A 24 -17.60 8.04 56.01
CA LEU A 24 -18.98 8.54 56.26
C LEU A 24 -19.49 9.97 55.90
N SER A 25 -20.68 9.95 55.26
CA SER A 25 -21.90 10.78 55.52
C SER A 25 -21.90 12.29 55.13
N SER A 26 -23.02 13.02 54.91
CA SER A 26 -24.47 12.80 54.68
C SER A 26 -25.18 14.17 54.46
N SER A 27 -26.39 14.37 53.90
CA SER A 27 -27.31 13.64 52.99
C SER A 27 -28.54 14.56 52.70
N ILE A 28 -29.56 14.13 51.91
CA ILE A 28 -30.89 14.80 51.72
C ILE A 28 -30.79 16.11 50.85
N THR A 29 -31.71 16.53 49.95
CA THR A 29 -33.17 16.30 49.70
C THR A 29 -33.52 16.17 48.20
N LYS A 30 -34.73 15.66 47.88
CA LYS A 30 -35.47 15.80 46.59
C LYS A 30 -36.94 16.14 46.89
N PRO A 31 -37.63 16.97 46.07
CA PRO A 31 -38.60 16.47 45.06
C PRO A 31 -38.72 17.45 43.83
N ARG A 32 -39.58 17.33 42.79
CA ARG A 32 -40.37 16.27 42.12
C ARG A 32 -40.83 16.80 40.72
N GLN A 33 -40.81 15.95 39.67
CA GLN A 33 -41.81 15.87 38.56
C GLN A 33 -41.99 17.11 37.61
N SER A 34 -42.49 16.99 36.36
CA SER A 34 -42.83 15.83 35.47
C SER A 34 -43.03 16.26 33.99
N VAL A 35 -43.44 15.30 33.14
CA VAL A 35 -44.13 15.38 31.83
C VAL A 35 -43.29 15.12 30.57
N VAL A 36 -43.83 14.24 29.72
CA VAL A 36 -43.38 13.78 28.40
C VAL A 36 -44.64 13.63 27.53
N PRO A 37 -44.66 14.09 26.25
CA PRO A 37 -45.01 13.15 25.18
C PRO A 37 -44.37 13.42 23.78
N ALA A 38 -43.58 12.44 23.32
CA ALA A 38 -43.70 11.73 22.03
C ALA A 38 -44.18 12.39 20.69
N LYS A 39 -43.38 12.15 19.64
CA LYS A 39 -43.73 11.78 18.23
C LYS A 39 -44.51 12.77 17.32
N ARG A 40 -43.95 13.05 16.13
CA ARG A 40 -44.63 12.88 14.80
C ARG A 40 -43.60 12.78 13.62
N PRO A 41 -44.00 12.41 12.39
CA PRO A 41 -43.12 11.72 11.43
C PRO A 41 -42.94 12.40 10.04
N LEU A 42 -42.24 11.70 9.13
CA LEU A 42 -42.21 11.93 7.68
C LEU A 42 -43.61 11.87 7.03
N PRO A 43 -43.78 12.51 5.86
CA PRO A 43 -44.31 11.78 4.70
C PRO A 43 -43.56 12.09 3.37
N LEU A 44 -43.97 11.41 2.29
CA LEU A 44 -43.37 11.45 0.94
C LEU A 44 -44.30 12.11 -0.11
N SER A 45 -43.70 12.55 -1.23
CA SER A 45 -44.21 12.49 -2.63
C SER A 45 -45.45 13.32 -3.10
N VAL A 46 -45.20 14.22 -4.09
CA VAL A 46 -45.92 14.61 -5.35
C VAL A 46 -47.47 14.52 -5.48
N PRO A 47 -48.16 15.43 -6.26
CA PRO A 47 -48.14 15.34 -7.75
C PRO A 47 -48.39 16.61 -8.65
N SER A 48 -47.79 16.56 -9.85
CA SER A 48 -48.31 16.85 -11.23
C SER A 48 -49.24 18.03 -11.60
N ALA A 49 -48.86 18.80 -12.65
CA ALA A 49 -49.68 19.28 -13.81
C ALA A 49 -48.93 20.37 -14.64
N ALA A 50 -49.21 20.73 -15.91
CA ALA A 50 -49.76 20.06 -17.12
C ALA A 50 -49.67 21.02 -18.36
N SER A 51 -50.07 20.56 -19.58
CA SER A 51 -50.28 21.34 -20.85
C SER A 51 -49.01 21.89 -21.57
N SER A 52 -48.63 21.55 -22.82
CA SER A 52 -49.20 21.64 -24.20
C SER A 52 -48.78 22.94 -24.94
N SER A 53 -48.47 22.99 -26.25
CA SER A 53 -49.11 22.35 -27.43
C SER A 53 -48.17 22.13 -28.65
N LYS A 54 -48.67 21.51 -29.74
CA LYS A 54 -47.96 21.22 -31.01
C LYS A 54 -48.23 22.26 -32.13
N VAL A 55 -47.26 22.48 -33.04
CA VAL A 55 -47.45 22.78 -34.48
C VAL A 55 -46.28 22.18 -35.29
N SER A 56 -46.49 21.82 -36.57
CA SER A 56 -45.49 21.30 -37.51
C SER A 56 -45.76 21.80 -38.94
N LEU A 57 -44.72 21.95 -39.81
CA LEU A 57 -44.63 21.43 -41.21
C LEU A 57 -43.63 22.16 -42.16
N VAL A 58 -42.88 21.33 -42.93
CA VAL A 58 -42.40 21.50 -44.34
C VAL A 58 -41.18 22.40 -44.72
N LYS A 59 -40.08 21.71 -45.07
CA LYS A 59 -39.10 21.81 -46.19
C LYS A 59 -38.78 23.15 -46.91
N GLU A 60 -37.47 23.36 -47.17
CA GLU A 60 -36.78 23.22 -48.50
C GLU A 60 -35.23 23.34 -48.32
N PRO A 61 -34.36 23.06 -49.34
CA PRO A 61 -32.93 22.74 -49.16
C PRO A 61 -31.92 23.83 -49.67
N PRO A 62 -30.65 23.52 -50.03
CA PRO A 62 -29.52 23.39 -49.10
C PRO A 62 -28.33 24.34 -49.41
N LEU A 63 -27.41 24.54 -48.45
CA LEU A 63 -26.12 25.19 -48.72
C LEU A 63 -24.98 24.59 -47.88
N LYS A 64 -23.80 24.43 -48.51
CA LYS A 64 -22.61 23.82 -47.90
C LYS A 64 -21.84 24.84 -47.07
N LEU A 65 -21.46 24.46 -45.85
CA LEU A 65 -20.31 25.04 -45.13
C LEU A 65 -19.32 23.92 -44.83
N GLN A 66 -18.16 23.95 -45.49
CA GLN A 66 -17.09 22.98 -45.25
C GLN A 66 -16.43 23.29 -43.91
N ARG A 67 -16.45 22.33 -42.98
CA ARG A 67 -15.63 22.41 -41.76
C ARG A 67 -14.38 21.55 -41.94
N ALA A 68 -13.28 22.19 -42.33
CA ALA A 68 -11.99 21.53 -42.39
C ALA A 68 -11.55 21.14 -40.96
N GLY A 69 -11.40 19.84 -40.73
CA GLY A 69 -10.85 19.26 -39.51
C GLY A 69 -10.14 17.96 -39.88
N PRO A 70 -9.10 17.56 -39.13
CA PRO A 70 -8.35 16.34 -39.44
C PRO A 70 -9.28 15.12 -39.34
N VAL A 71 -9.22 14.23 -40.33
CA VAL A 71 -9.97 12.99 -40.33
C VAL A 71 -9.45 12.10 -39.21
N GLN A 72 -10.18 12.06 -38.09
CA GLN A 72 -9.96 11.05 -37.05
C GLN A 72 -10.41 9.70 -37.60
N THR A 73 -9.47 8.94 -38.14
CA THR A 73 -9.66 7.52 -38.44
C THR A 73 -10.12 6.80 -37.17
N PRO A 74 -11.25 6.08 -37.17
CA PRO A 74 -11.68 5.30 -36.00
C PRO A 74 -10.56 4.34 -35.60
N SER A 75 -10.16 4.38 -34.32
CA SER A 75 -9.12 3.49 -33.80
C SER A 75 -9.58 2.05 -33.99
N ALA A 76 -8.83 1.28 -34.80
CA ALA A 76 -9.25 -0.06 -35.19
C ALA A 76 -9.37 -0.97 -33.96
N ILE A 77 -10.44 -1.78 -33.94
CA ILE A 77 -10.57 -2.92 -33.04
C ILE A 77 -9.35 -3.82 -33.29
N PRO A 78 -8.65 -4.33 -32.25
CA PRO A 78 -7.47 -5.18 -32.45
C PRO A 78 -7.84 -6.37 -33.33
N THR A 79 -7.13 -6.51 -34.45
CA THR A 79 -7.38 -7.61 -35.39
C THR A 79 -6.91 -8.91 -34.73
N ARG A 80 -7.86 -9.79 -34.41
CA ARG A 80 -7.58 -11.10 -33.82
C ARG A 80 -6.48 -11.82 -34.61
N ILE A 81 -5.50 -12.36 -33.89
CA ILE A 81 -4.35 -13.07 -34.49
C ILE A 81 -4.88 -14.20 -35.38
N GLN A 82 -4.44 -14.22 -36.63
CA GLN A 82 -4.78 -15.31 -37.54
C GLN A 82 -3.74 -16.42 -37.38
N THR A 83 -4.20 -17.55 -36.89
CA THR A 83 -3.44 -18.79 -36.76
C THR A 83 -3.77 -19.74 -37.91
N ASN A 84 -2.92 -20.75 -38.13
CA ASN A 84 -3.30 -21.94 -38.87
C ASN A 84 -4.11 -22.90 -37.98
N ASN A 85 -4.46 -24.08 -38.51
CA ASN A 85 -5.21 -25.12 -37.79
C ASN A 85 -4.46 -25.68 -36.57
N ASP A 86 -3.14 -25.52 -36.50
CA ASP A 86 -2.28 -25.98 -35.40
C ASP A 86 -2.07 -24.89 -34.32
N GLY A 87 -2.80 -23.76 -34.41
CA GLY A 87 -2.66 -22.59 -33.54
C GLY A 87 -1.44 -21.70 -33.84
N VAL A 88 -0.60 -22.07 -34.82
CA VAL A 88 0.61 -21.30 -35.16
C VAL A 88 0.23 -19.98 -35.84
N PRO A 89 0.67 -18.81 -35.35
CA PRO A 89 0.36 -17.51 -35.97
C PRO A 89 0.94 -17.34 -37.38
N ILE A 90 0.26 -16.57 -38.22
CA ILE A 90 0.61 -16.35 -39.64
C ILE A 90 1.18 -14.93 -39.85
N LEU A 91 2.36 -14.83 -40.48
CA LEU A 91 3.01 -13.55 -40.80
C LEU A 91 2.31 -12.81 -41.94
N LYS A 92 1.56 -11.74 -41.60
CA LYS A 92 0.95 -10.81 -42.56
C LYS A 92 1.91 -9.69 -42.99
N ILE A 93 2.97 -10.05 -43.72
CA ILE A 93 3.99 -9.11 -44.18
C ILE A 93 4.10 -9.19 -45.70
N ASN A 94 4.22 -8.04 -46.38
CA ASN A 94 4.45 -8.02 -47.82
C ASN A 94 5.83 -8.62 -48.14
N ALA A 95 5.89 -9.60 -49.05
CA ALA A 95 7.14 -10.26 -49.43
C ALA A 95 8.22 -9.28 -49.93
N ALA A 96 7.83 -8.20 -50.61
CA ALA A 96 8.74 -7.16 -51.10
C ALA A 96 9.38 -6.30 -49.98
N GLN A 97 8.82 -6.33 -48.76
CA GLN A 97 9.32 -5.59 -47.59
C GLN A 97 10.22 -6.45 -46.69
N SER A 98 10.42 -7.74 -47.01
CA SER A 98 11.12 -8.68 -46.12
C SER A 98 12.52 -9.05 -46.63
N GLN A 99 13.58 -8.67 -45.90
CA GLN A 99 14.97 -9.05 -46.22
C GLN A 99 15.22 -10.58 -46.13
N VAL A 100 14.33 -11.31 -45.45
CA VAL A 100 14.32 -12.77 -45.33
C VAL A 100 13.06 -13.31 -46.00
N ALA A 101 13.18 -14.36 -46.82
CA ALA A 101 12.04 -14.97 -47.51
C ALA A 101 10.96 -15.43 -46.51
N LEU A 102 9.69 -15.12 -46.78
CA LEU A 102 8.59 -15.34 -45.83
C LEU A 102 8.45 -16.81 -45.38
N ALA A 103 8.72 -17.78 -46.26
CA ALA A 103 8.71 -19.20 -45.88
C ALA A 103 9.77 -19.57 -44.82
N ILE A 104 10.93 -18.89 -44.81
CA ILE A 104 11.96 -19.06 -43.78
C ILE A 104 11.50 -18.40 -42.48
N ARG A 105 10.91 -17.20 -42.55
CA ARG A 105 10.37 -16.50 -41.38
C ARG A 105 9.24 -17.27 -40.72
N GLN A 106 8.25 -17.72 -41.50
CA GLN A 106 7.12 -18.51 -41.01
C GLN A 106 7.55 -19.85 -40.39
N LYS A 107 8.60 -20.50 -40.93
CA LYS A 107 9.18 -21.70 -40.32
C LYS A 107 9.91 -21.41 -39.00
N MET A 108 10.57 -20.25 -38.89
CA MET A 108 11.17 -19.82 -37.63
C MET A 108 10.09 -19.43 -36.60
N LEU A 109 9.04 -18.71 -37.02
CA LEU A 109 7.89 -18.39 -36.18
C LEU A 109 7.24 -19.65 -35.60
N LYS A 110 7.02 -20.70 -36.41
CA LYS A 110 6.55 -21.99 -35.89
C LYS A 110 7.50 -22.54 -34.83
N ASN A 111 8.80 -22.61 -35.10
CA ASN A 111 9.76 -23.13 -34.13
C ASN A 111 9.79 -22.32 -32.81
N ILE A 112 9.56 -20.99 -32.88
CA ILE A 112 9.47 -20.11 -31.71
C ILE A 112 8.15 -20.35 -30.96
N TYR A 113 7.02 -20.43 -31.67
CA TYR A 113 5.70 -20.77 -31.13
C TYR A 113 5.70 -22.12 -30.41
N ASP A 114 6.23 -23.18 -31.04
CA ASP A 114 6.30 -24.52 -30.47
C ASP A 114 7.01 -24.52 -29.10
N HIS A 115 8.04 -23.67 -28.91
CA HIS A 115 8.75 -23.55 -27.64
C HIS A 115 8.07 -22.60 -26.63
N PHE A 116 7.33 -21.58 -27.07
CA PHE A 116 6.48 -20.80 -26.18
C PHE A 116 5.27 -21.60 -25.67
N SER A 117 4.67 -22.45 -26.51
CA SER A 117 3.58 -23.35 -26.09
C SER A 117 4.04 -24.36 -25.04
N VAL A 118 5.28 -24.87 -25.14
CA VAL A 118 5.90 -25.68 -24.08
C VAL A 118 6.20 -24.84 -22.83
N LEU A 119 6.74 -23.62 -22.97
CA LEU A 119 7.01 -22.76 -21.81
C LEU A 119 5.71 -22.37 -21.08
N TYR A 120 4.62 -22.13 -21.80
CA TYR A 120 3.35 -21.63 -21.26
C TYR A 120 2.30 -22.72 -21.03
N GLN A 121 2.69 -24.00 -21.01
CA GLN A 121 1.77 -25.14 -20.82
C GLN A 121 0.77 -24.97 -19.66
N ASN A 122 1.18 -24.35 -18.54
CA ASN A 122 0.36 -24.13 -17.35
C ASN A 122 -0.58 -22.89 -17.47
N LEU A 123 -0.43 -22.09 -18.53
CA LEU A 123 -1.14 -20.81 -18.74
C LEU A 123 -2.12 -20.83 -19.90
N LEU A 124 -1.94 -21.72 -20.89
CA LEU A 124 -2.71 -21.71 -22.15
C LEU A 124 -4.23 -21.89 -21.94
N ASP A 125 -4.66 -22.65 -20.93
CA ASP A 125 -6.09 -22.80 -20.61
C ASP A 125 -6.76 -21.48 -20.20
N THR A 126 -6.00 -20.56 -19.60
CA THR A 126 -6.47 -19.23 -19.18
C THR A 126 -6.13 -18.13 -20.21
N PHE A 127 -5.02 -18.31 -20.95
CA PHE A 127 -4.47 -17.32 -21.89
C PHE A 127 -4.08 -17.98 -23.23
N PRO A 128 -5.03 -18.53 -24.00
CA PRO A 128 -4.72 -19.38 -25.16
C PRO A 128 -3.98 -18.65 -26.30
N GLU A 129 -4.19 -17.34 -26.45
CA GLU A 129 -3.52 -16.56 -27.50
C GLU A 129 -2.08 -16.13 -27.08
N LEU A 130 -1.64 -16.35 -25.83
CA LEU A 130 -0.36 -15.84 -25.29
C LEU A 130 0.89 -16.37 -26.02
N ALA A 131 0.92 -17.65 -26.37
CA ALA A 131 2.04 -18.21 -27.14
C ALA A 131 2.08 -17.67 -28.58
N ALA A 132 0.93 -17.32 -29.16
CA ALA A 132 0.84 -16.69 -30.48
C ALA A 132 1.23 -15.19 -30.42
N GLU A 133 0.82 -14.46 -29.39
CA GLU A 133 1.26 -13.10 -29.08
C GLU A 133 2.79 -13.03 -28.98
N ASP A 134 3.39 -13.81 -28.07
CA ASP A 134 4.82 -13.72 -27.77
C ASP A 134 5.71 -14.27 -28.89
N SER A 135 5.27 -15.29 -29.62
CA SER A 135 6.06 -15.82 -30.75
C SER A 135 6.13 -14.85 -31.92
N LEU A 136 5.05 -14.11 -32.22
CA LEU A 136 5.06 -13.03 -33.21
C LEU A 136 6.02 -11.92 -32.80
N ARG A 137 5.88 -11.39 -31.57
CA ARG A 137 6.74 -10.32 -31.05
C ARG A 137 8.21 -10.76 -31.00
N GLN A 138 8.47 -12.03 -30.68
CA GLN A 138 9.82 -12.60 -30.67
C GLN A 138 10.42 -12.80 -32.07
N GLU A 139 9.62 -13.17 -33.08
CA GLU A 139 10.09 -13.27 -34.47
C GLU A 139 10.43 -11.89 -35.03
N GLU A 140 9.61 -10.88 -34.72
CA GLU A 140 9.87 -9.48 -35.07
C GLU A 140 11.13 -8.94 -34.38
N ASP A 141 11.32 -9.23 -33.09
CA ASP A 141 12.56 -8.94 -32.35
C ASP A 141 13.80 -9.53 -33.05
N VAL A 142 13.72 -10.79 -33.48
CA VAL A 142 14.80 -11.50 -34.18
C VAL A 142 15.02 -10.90 -35.57
N TYR A 143 13.96 -10.60 -36.32
CA TYR A 143 14.02 -10.03 -37.65
C TYR A 143 14.66 -8.63 -37.66
N ASN A 144 14.26 -7.77 -36.73
CA ASN A 144 14.74 -6.39 -36.62
C ASN A 144 16.19 -6.29 -36.10
N LYS A 145 16.66 -7.29 -35.34
CA LYS A 145 18.02 -7.34 -34.77
C LYS A 145 18.99 -8.22 -35.55
N SER A 146 18.64 -8.66 -36.77
CA SER A 146 19.48 -9.54 -37.58
C SER A 146 19.53 -9.15 -39.06
N THR A 147 20.50 -9.72 -39.79
CA THR A 147 20.58 -9.63 -41.24
C THR A 147 20.06 -10.92 -41.87
N LYS A 148 19.82 -10.90 -43.18
CA LYS A 148 19.50 -12.10 -43.98
C LYS A 148 20.39 -13.33 -43.71
N LEU A 149 21.66 -13.12 -43.35
CA LEU A 149 22.61 -14.19 -43.01
C LEU A 149 22.52 -14.64 -41.53
N THR A 150 22.35 -13.70 -40.59
CA THR A 150 22.36 -14.03 -39.15
C THR A 150 20.99 -14.43 -38.59
N TYR A 151 19.89 -14.11 -39.28
CA TYR A 151 18.50 -14.37 -38.85
C TYR A 151 18.26 -15.78 -38.31
N ARG A 152 18.74 -16.81 -39.02
CA ARG A 152 18.55 -18.22 -38.60
C ARG A 152 19.20 -18.50 -37.25
N ASN A 153 20.42 -17.99 -37.04
CA ASN A 153 21.19 -18.22 -35.82
C ASN A 153 20.63 -17.37 -34.66
N ALA A 154 20.18 -16.15 -34.94
CA ALA A 154 19.49 -15.31 -33.97
C ALA A 154 18.20 -15.97 -33.45
N GLY A 155 17.38 -16.56 -34.33
CA GLY A 155 16.19 -17.32 -33.93
C GLY A 155 16.50 -18.59 -33.14
N ILE A 156 17.56 -19.33 -33.50
CA ILE A 156 18.05 -20.48 -32.72
C ILE A 156 18.49 -20.05 -31.32
N ASN A 157 19.20 -18.94 -31.19
CA ASN A 157 19.65 -18.39 -29.90
C ASN A 157 18.47 -17.90 -29.03
N ALA A 158 17.43 -17.31 -29.66
CA ALA A 158 16.19 -16.94 -28.97
C ALA A 158 15.47 -18.19 -28.42
N ILE A 159 15.32 -19.23 -29.24
CA ILE A 159 14.76 -20.53 -28.81
C ILE A 159 15.58 -21.15 -27.67
N ALA A 160 16.92 -21.17 -27.78
CA ALA A 160 17.80 -21.67 -26.73
C ALA A 160 17.67 -20.89 -25.40
N SER A 161 17.34 -19.61 -25.48
CA SER A 161 17.08 -18.75 -24.31
C SER A 161 15.69 -19.00 -23.71
N ILE A 162 14.66 -19.22 -24.54
CA ILE A 162 13.30 -19.61 -24.10
C ILE A 162 13.35 -20.95 -23.36
N LYS A 163 14.06 -21.95 -23.90
CA LYS A 163 14.22 -23.30 -23.31
C LYS A 163 14.90 -23.35 -21.93
N ARG A 164 15.57 -22.27 -21.51
CA ARG A 164 16.28 -22.17 -20.22
C ARG A 164 15.46 -21.50 -19.12
N ARG A 165 14.26 -20.98 -19.43
CA ARG A 165 13.43 -20.28 -18.45
C ARG A 165 12.68 -21.29 -17.56
N PRO A 166 12.51 -21.00 -16.25
CA PRO A 166 11.59 -21.76 -15.41
C PRO A 166 10.15 -21.57 -15.91
N LEU A 167 9.33 -22.63 -15.80
CA LEU A 167 7.91 -22.61 -16.15
C LEU A 167 7.16 -21.54 -15.32
N PRO A 168 6.34 -20.68 -15.94
CA PRO A 168 5.58 -19.67 -15.23
C PRO A 168 4.31 -20.24 -14.58
N ASP A 169 3.99 -19.69 -13.41
CA ASP A 169 2.75 -19.93 -12.66
C ASP A 169 1.61 -18.97 -13.07
N SER A 170 1.96 -17.82 -13.64
CA SER A 170 1.08 -16.69 -13.88
C SER A 170 1.52 -15.85 -15.09
N LYS A 171 0.61 -15.09 -15.72
CA LYS A 171 0.97 -14.13 -16.79
C LYS A 171 1.91 -13.01 -16.29
N SER A 172 2.02 -12.81 -14.98
CA SER A 172 2.96 -11.88 -14.33
C SER A 172 4.36 -12.46 -14.05
N HIS A 173 4.58 -13.77 -14.26
CA HIS A 173 5.84 -14.42 -13.90
C HIS A 173 7.04 -13.90 -14.74
N PRO A 174 8.24 -13.72 -14.16
CA PRO A 174 9.38 -13.11 -14.86
C PRO A 174 9.78 -13.79 -16.18
N SER A 175 9.51 -15.09 -16.34
CA SER A 175 9.75 -15.86 -17.58
C SER A 175 8.88 -15.47 -18.78
N VAL A 176 7.82 -14.68 -18.62
CA VAL A 176 6.85 -14.36 -19.69
C VAL A 176 7.35 -13.20 -20.57
N GLY A 177 7.02 -13.19 -21.87
CA GLY A 177 7.44 -12.17 -22.84
C GLY A 177 8.62 -12.58 -23.74
N THR A 178 9.08 -11.67 -24.60
CA THR A 178 10.23 -11.94 -25.50
C THR A 178 11.55 -12.00 -24.72
N VAL A 179 12.59 -12.58 -25.33
CA VAL A 179 13.95 -12.59 -24.78
C VAL A 179 14.45 -11.16 -24.53
N ALA A 180 14.10 -10.20 -25.37
CA ALA A 180 14.49 -8.80 -25.17
C ALA A 180 13.77 -8.18 -23.96
N GLU A 181 12.49 -8.51 -23.74
CA GLU A 181 11.74 -8.04 -22.56
C GLU A 181 12.30 -8.63 -21.27
N VAL A 182 12.60 -9.93 -21.24
CA VAL A 182 13.17 -10.60 -20.06
C VAL A 182 14.56 -10.03 -19.73
N VAL A 183 15.42 -9.83 -20.73
CA VAL A 183 16.73 -9.19 -20.53
C VAL A 183 16.58 -7.74 -20.05
N LYS A 184 15.68 -6.95 -20.66
CA LYS A 184 15.44 -5.57 -20.24
C LYS A 184 14.97 -5.48 -18.79
N ARG A 185 14.02 -6.33 -18.35
CA ARG A 185 13.56 -6.35 -16.95
C ARG A 185 14.68 -6.66 -15.97
N GLU A 186 15.57 -7.58 -16.34
CA GLU A 186 16.75 -7.93 -15.53
C GLU A 186 17.80 -6.81 -15.48
N GLU A 187 18.01 -6.08 -16.59
CA GLU A 187 18.82 -4.86 -16.60
C GLU A 187 18.21 -3.72 -15.78
N ASP A 188 16.91 -3.49 -15.89
CA ASP A 188 16.20 -2.44 -15.16
C ASP A 188 16.14 -2.75 -13.66
N LYS A 189 15.97 -4.02 -13.27
CA LYS A 189 16.12 -4.48 -11.88
C LYS A 189 17.55 -4.25 -11.35
N LYS A 190 18.58 -4.45 -12.17
CA LYS A 190 19.98 -4.15 -11.80
C LYS A 190 20.22 -2.64 -11.64
N LYS A 191 19.65 -1.80 -12.50
CA LYS A 191 19.69 -0.32 -12.35
C LYS A 191 19.00 0.12 -11.06
N LEU A 192 17.85 -0.47 -10.75
CA LEU A 192 17.09 -0.21 -9.53
C LEU A 192 17.90 -0.57 -8.27
N ALA A 193 18.45 -1.78 -8.21
CA ALA A 193 19.25 -2.24 -7.06
C ALA A 193 20.58 -1.48 -6.89
N ALA A 194 21.15 -0.98 -7.99
CA ALA A 194 22.34 -0.12 -7.97
C ALA A 194 22.05 1.33 -7.57
N LEU A 195 20.80 1.80 -7.65
CA LEU A 195 20.42 3.17 -7.30
C LEU A 195 20.47 3.38 -5.79
N ARG A 196 21.46 4.16 -5.35
CA ARG A 196 21.49 4.73 -3.99
C ARG A 196 20.80 6.08 -4.03
N LEU A 197 19.76 6.23 -3.21
CA LEU A 197 19.04 7.49 -3.04
C LEU A 197 19.88 8.46 -2.19
N THR A 198 19.71 9.75 -2.45
CA THR A 198 20.34 10.84 -1.69
C THR A 198 19.29 11.90 -1.33
N LYS A 199 19.49 12.63 -0.23
CA LYS A 199 18.54 13.68 0.23
C LYS A 199 18.17 14.66 -0.89
N SER A 200 19.15 15.14 -1.66
CA SER A 200 18.94 16.09 -2.75
C SER A 200 18.11 15.58 -3.94
N GLN A 201 17.97 14.26 -4.11
CA GLN A 201 17.03 13.65 -5.07
C GLN A 201 15.60 13.58 -4.52
N LEU A 202 15.46 13.40 -3.21
CA LEU A 202 14.17 13.25 -2.52
C LEU A 202 13.58 14.58 -2.05
N GLU A 203 14.37 15.64 -1.93
CA GLU A 203 13.95 16.97 -1.48
C GLU A 203 12.72 17.50 -2.25
N HIS A 204 12.71 17.31 -3.57
CA HIS A 204 11.59 17.67 -4.45
C HIS A 204 10.34 16.76 -4.32
N HIS A 205 10.33 15.85 -3.36
CA HIS A 205 9.33 14.81 -3.11
C HIS A 205 8.94 14.69 -1.63
N VAL A 206 9.59 15.44 -0.73
CA VAL A 206 9.17 15.61 0.66
C VAL A 206 7.80 16.32 0.68
N LEU A 207 6.89 15.85 1.53
CA LEU A 207 5.58 16.47 1.72
C LEU A 207 5.71 17.84 2.40
N SER A 208 5.05 18.86 1.85
CA SER A 208 4.85 20.13 2.57
C SER A 208 3.85 19.96 3.73
N LEU A 209 3.97 20.77 4.78
CA LEU A 209 3.10 20.69 5.96
C LEU A 209 1.60 20.73 5.62
N ASP A 210 1.19 21.45 4.58
CA ASP A 210 -0.21 21.50 4.16
C ASP A 210 -0.66 20.23 3.42
N GLN A 211 0.24 19.58 2.65
CA GLN A 211 -0.02 18.23 2.12
C GLN A 211 -0.11 17.21 3.26
N MET A 212 0.76 17.32 4.28
CA MET A 212 0.73 16.46 5.46
C MET A 212 -0.59 16.62 6.22
N ARG A 213 -1.04 17.85 6.50
CA ARG A 213 -2.37 18.14 7.09
C ARG A 213 -3.50 17.56 6.24
N GLN A 214 -3.49 17.79 4.91
CA GLN A 214 -4.52 17.28 3.99
C GLN A 214 -4.56 15.75 3.85
N THR A 215 -3.42 15.08 4.05
CA THR A 215 -3.31 13.60 4.01
C THR A 215 -3.46 12.95 5.39
N GLY A 216 -3.69 13.76 6.43
CA GLY A 216 -4.08 13.31 7.77
C GLY A 216 -2.93 13.09 8.75
N TYR A 217 -1.72 13.57 8.47
CA TYR A 217 -0.58 13.51 9.41
C TYR A 217 -0.80 14.45 10.61
N ILE A 218 -0.29 14.05 11.77
CA ILE A 218 -0.14 14.93 12.93
C ILE A 218 1.16 15.72 12.75
N VAL A 219 1.05 17.04 12.55
CA VAL A 219 2.21 17.92 12.28
C VAL A 219 2.65 18.77 13.48
N GLU A 220 1.80 18.87 14.50
CA GLU A 220 1.97 19.68 15.71
C GLU A 220 1.48 18.85 16.91
N ILE A 221 2.02 19.07 18.11
CA ILE A 221 1.62 18.31 19.31
C ILE A 221 0.17 18.68 19.67
N PRO A 222 -0.79 17.72 19.74
CA PRO A 222 -2.17 18.01 20.10
C PRO A 222 -2.33 18.53 21.53
N SER A 223 -3.44 19.23 21.80
CA SER A 223 -3.74 19.79 23.12
C SER A 223 -3.91 18.73 24.20
N GLY A 224 -3.62 19.09 25.46
CA GLY A 224 -3.85 18.26 26.65
C GLY A 224 -2.58 17.64 27.22
N VAL A 225 -2.76 16.61 28.06
CA VAL A 225 -1.65 15.87 28.70
C VAL A 225 -1.46 14.53 28.03
N GLY A 226 -0.25 14.28 27.54
CA GLY A 226 0.11 13.06 26.83
C GLY A 226 0.18 11.84 27.73
N GLY A 227 -0.55 10.77 27.39
CA GLY A 227 -0.56 9.52 28.15
C GLY A 227 -1.39 9.52 29.44
N GLU A 228 -2.19 10.56 29.71
CA GLU A 228 -3.07 10.66 30.89
C GLU A 228 -4.12 9.55 30.97
N HIS A 229 -4.60 9.03 29.82
CA HIS A 229 -5.64 8.00 29.76
C HIS A 229 -5.28 6.91 28.72
N PRO A 230 -4.36 5.98 29.05
CA PRO A 230 -3.78 5.07 28.06
C PRO A 230 -4.73 3.98 27.54
N SER A 231 -5.79 3.67 28.30
CA SER A 231 -6.77 2.61 28.07
C SER A 231 -8.20 3.17 28.11
N GLU A 232 -9.15 2.47 27.51
CA GLU A 232 -10.60 2.72 27.60
C GLU A 232 -11.34 1.55 28.26
N GLU A 233 -10.62 0.63 28.90
CA GLU A 233 -11.21 -0.48 29.68
C GLU A 233 -12.28 0.07 30.65
N GLY A 234 -13.54 -0.33 30.44
CA GLY A 234 -14.68 0.24 31.17
C GLY A 234 -15.63 1.10 30.31
N SER A 235 -15.11 1.86 29.35
CA SER A 235 -15.86 2.77 28.47
C SER A 235 -16.75 2.02 27.47
N VAL A 236 -17.76 2.72 26.94
CA VAL A 236 -18.54 2.28 25.77
C VAL A 236 -17.99 2.94 24.52
N LYS A 237 -17.68 2.13 23.48
CA LYS A 237 -17.20 2.58 22.16
C LYS A 237 -18.04 1.96 21.05
N THR A 238 -17.93 2.52 19.84
CA THR A 238 -18.49 1.92 18.62
C THR A 238 -17.52 0.89 18.08
N CYS A 239 -18.00 -0.31 17.73
CA CYS A 239 -17.16 -1.36 17.17
C CYS A 239 -16.86 -1.11 15.69
N GLU A 240 -15.59 -1.03 15.31
CA GLU A 240 -15.14 -0.82 13.93
C GLU A 240 -15.59 -1.96 13.00
N ARG A 241 -15.70 -3.18 13.54
CA ARG A 241 -16.02 -4.40 12.79
C ARG A 241 -17.50 -4.56 12.42
N CYS A 242 -18.41 -4.08 13.26
CA CYS A 242 -19.86 -4.32 13.10
C CYS A 242 -20.75 -3.10 13.40
N SER A 243 -20.16 -1.94 13.68
CA SER A 243 -20.81 -0.66 13.99
C SER A 243 -21.76 -0.66 15.21
N LYS A 244 -21.83 -1.76 15.98
CA LYS A 244 -22.60 -1.84 17.23
C LYS A 244 -21.82 -1.21 18.39
N PRO A 245 -22.48 -0.52 19.34
CA PRO A 245 -21.85 -0.10 20.58
C PRO A 245 -21.49 -1.32 21.44
N PHE A 246 -20.36 -1.28 22.12
CA PHE A 246 -19.88 -2.32 23.04
C PHE A 246 -19.10 -1.69 24.21
N LYS A 247 -18.91 -2.44 25.30
CA LYS A 247 -18.03 -2.03 26.40
C LYS A 247 -16.62 -2.55 26.12
N VAL A 248 -15.61 -1.70 26.21
CA VAL A 248 -14.20 -2.12 26.09
C VAL A 248 -13.80 -2.91 27.33
N LYS A 249 -13.17 -4.06 27.11
CA LYS A 249 -12.72 -5.05 28.10
C LYS A 249 -11.41 -5.70 27.64
N ARG A 250 -10.78 -6.49 28.50
CA ARG A 250 -9.68 -7.41 28.18
C ARG A 250 -10.18 -8.61 27.37
N MET A 251 -9.27 -9.34 26.72
CA MET A 251 -9.60 -10.48 25.85
C MET A 251 -10.39 -11.58 26.57
N GLU A 252 -10.09 -11.83 27.85
CA GLU A 252 -10.69 -12.87 28.68
C GLU A 252 -12.18 -12.63 28.97
N GLU A 253 -12.62 -11.37 28.91
CA GLU A 253 -14.02 -10.96 29.12
C GLU A 253 -14.70 -10.45 27.84
N ALA A 254 -13.98 -10.40 26.71
CA ALA A 254 -14.41 -9.73 25.49
C ALA A 254 -15.66 -10.39 24.87
N ASP A 255 -16.64 -9.57 24.49
CA ASP A 255 -17.85 -10.05 23.83
C ASP A 255 -17.55 -10.45 22.36
N GLU A 256 -18.19 -11.51 21.86
CA GLU A 256 -17.98 -11.99 20.49
C GLU A 256 -18.66 -11.09 19.45
N CYS A 257 -17.84 -10.56 18.53
CA CYS A 257 -18.27 -9.87 17.33
C CYS A 257 -18.36 -10.83 16.13
N VAL A 258 -19.49 -10.79 15.41
CA VAL A 258 -19.66 -11.44 14.10
C VAL A 258 -19.60 -10.36 13.02
N PHE A 259 -18.66 -10.46 12.08
CA PHE A 259 -18.34 -9.36 11.15
C PHE A 259 -17.81 -9.82 9.77
N HIS A 260 -17.63 -8.86 8.85
CA HIS A 260 -16.96 -9.05 7.56
C HIS A 260 -15.67 -8.25 7.54
N TYR A 261 -14.51 -8.91 7.45
CA TYR A 261 -13.21 -8.22 7.37
C TYR A 261 -12.91 -7.64 5.98
N GLY A 262 -13.65 -8.05 4.96
CA GLY A 262 -13.47 -7.60 3.58
C GLY A 262 -14.21 -6.30 3.29
N ARG A 263 -13.65 -5.46 2.42
CA ARG A 263 -14.31 -4.22 1.98
C ARG A 263 -15.50 -4.54 1.06
N VAL A 264 -16.48 -3.65 0.98
CA VAL A 264 -17.60 -3.80 0.02
C VAL A 264 -17.12 -3.47 -1.39
N ARG A 265 -17.32 -4.41 -2.32
CA ARG A 265 -17.06 -4.25 -3.76
C ARG A 265 -18.38 -4.30 -4.52
N THR A 266 -18.55 -3.39 -5.48
CA THR A 266 -19.64 -3.51 -6.46
C THR A 266 -19.17 -4.38 -7.64
N ILE A 267 -19.93 -5.42 -7.95
CA ILE A 267 -19.75 -6.25 -9.15
C ILE A 267 -20.85 -5.94 -10.17
N ARG A 268 -20.77 -6.55 -11.37
CA ARG A 268 -21.87 -6.54 -12.33
C ARG A 268 -22.19 -7.97 -12.75
N GLU A 269 -23.41 -8.41 -12.45
CA GLU A 269 -23.94 -9.71 -12.85
C GLU A 269 -25.20 -9.46 -13.67
N ASN A 270 -25.31 -10.08 -14.85
CA ASN A 270 -26.43 -9.91 -15.79
C ASN A 270 -26.79 -8.45 -16.17
N GLY A 271 -25.89 -7.49 -15.90
CA GLY A 271 -26.08 -6.06 -16.11
C GLY A 271 -26.45 -5.25 -14.85
N GLU A 272 -26.92 -5.92 -13.80
CA GLU A 272 -27.26 -5.33 -12.50
C GLU A 272 -26.02 -5.10 -11.63
N LYS A 273 -26.10 -4.21 -10.63
CA LYS A 273 -24.97 -3.77 -9.79
C LYS A 273 -25.08 -4.29 -8.35
N THR A 274 -24.73 -5.55 -8.13
CA THR A 274 -24.72 -6.16 -6.79
C THR A 274 -23.55 -5.66 -5.94
N LYS A 275 -23.77 -5.46 -4.63
CA LYS A 275 -22.72 -5.19 -3.64
C LYS A 275 -22.39 -6.47 -2.87
N ILE A 276 -21.11 -6.83 -2.81
CA ILE A 276 -20.61 -8.00 -2.08
C ILE A 276 -19.42 -7.64 -1.19
N TYR A 277 -19.19 -8.39 -0.11
CA TYR A 277 -17.96 -8.26 0.70
C TYR A 277 -16.81 -9.07 0.08
N THR A 278 -15.60 -8.50 -0.01
CA THR A 278 -14.44 -9.19 -0.62
C THR A 278 -13.90 -10.38 0.17
N CYS A 279 -14.34 -10.60 1.41
CA CYS A 279 -13.92 -11.70 2.27
C CYS A 279 -14.67 -13.02 2.01
N CYS A 280 -15.88 -12.96 1.46
CA CYS A 280 -16.77 -14.12 1.32
C CYS A 280 -17.67 -14.09 0.07
N SER A 281 -17.60 -13.02 -0.72
CA SER A 281 -18.45 -12.76 -1.90
C SER A 281 -19.97 -12.76 -1.63
N ARG A 282 -20.40 -12.69 -0.37
CA ARG A 282 -21.82 -12.62 0.03
C ARG A 282 -22.37 -11.19 -0.09
N SER A 283 -23.70 -11.08 -0.27
CA SER A 283 -24.45 -9.81 -0.24
C SER A 283 -24.17 -9.01 1.03
N THR A 284 -24.25 -7.68 0.91
CA THR A 284 -24.15 -6.76 2.07
C THR A 284 -25.24 -6.93 3.14
N GLU A 285 -26.29 -7.67 2.84
CA GLU A 285 -27.44 -7.94 3.72
C GLU A 285 -27.24 -9.14 4.66
N ILE A 286 -26.20 -9.95 4.43
CA ILE A 286 -25.94 -11.18 5.19
C ILE A 286 -25.02 -10.89 6.37
N GLU A 287 -25.28 -11.52 7.52
CA GLU A 287 -24.44 -11.42 8.71
C GLU A 287 -22.96 -11.81 8.46
N GLY A 288 -22.09 -11.40 9.37
CA GLY A 288 -20.64 -11.55 9.26
C GLY A 288 -20.17 -12.95 8.91
N CYS A 289 -19.21 -13.05 7.99
CA CYS A 289 -18.57 -14.31 7.64
C CYS A 289 -17.43 -14.73 8.59
N ASP A 290 -17.09 -13.89 9.56
CA ASP A 290 -15.93 -14.06 10.45
C ASP A 290 -16.27 -13.71 11.91
N ARG A 291 -15.44 -14.19 12.85
CA ARG A 291 -15.65 -14.12 14.30
C ARG A 291 -14.39 -13.67 15.03
N GLY A 292 -14.57 -12.94 16.13
CA GLY A 292 -13.49 -12.41 16.96
C GLY A 292 -14.02 -11.38 17.94
N PRO A 293 -13.19 -10.74 18.77
CA PRO A 293 -13.65 -9.72 19.72
C PRO A 293 -14.18 -8.45 19.03
N HIS A 294 -15.02 -7.71 19.76
CA HIS A 294 -15.31 -6.31 19.41
C HIS A 294 -14.05 -5.43 19.60
N VAL A 295 -13.79 -4.52 18.65
CA VAL A 295 -12.62 -3.61 18.66
C VAL A 295 -13.02 -2.21 18.22
N PHE A 296 -12.27 -1.18 18.61
CA PHE A 296 -12.52 0.21 18.25
C PHE A 296 -11.29 0.87 17.64
N TYR A 297 -11.50 1.93 16.85
CA TYR A 297 -10.47 2.77 16.26
C TYR A 297 -10.67 4.22 16.71
N GLU A 298 -9.57 4.94 16.92
CA GLU A 298 -9.56 6.37 17.26
C GLU A 298 -8.66 7.09 16.27
N SER A 299 -9.14 8.23 15.76
CA SER A 299 -8.45 9.04 14.76
C SER A 299 -8.30 10.50 15.17
N ASP A 300 -8.93 10.90 16.28
CA ASP A 300 -8.83 12.25 16.82
C ASP A 300 -7.42 12.50 17.41
N PRO A 301 -6.75 13.61 17.09
CA PRO A 301 -5.40 13.89 17.58
C PRO A 301 -5.30 14.02 19.11
N GLU A 302 -6.30 14.60 19.77
CA GLU A 302 -6.27 14.84 21.22
C GLU A 302 -6.53 13.55 22.00
N ASP A 303 -7.48 12.72 21.55
CA ASP A 303 -7.65 11.36 22.08
C ASP A 303 -6.37 10.53 21.89
N LEU A 304 -5.80 10.54 20.67
CA LEU A 304 -4.55 9.82 20.39
C LEU A 304 -3.39 10.33 21.28
N HIS A 305 -3.30 11.64 21.55
CA HIS A 305 -2.30 12.19 22.47
C HIS A 305 -2.53 11.76 23.92
N ARG A 306 -3.77 11.84 24.41
CA ARG A 306 -4.17 11.41 25.77
C ARG A 306 -3.89 9.93 26.01
N ARG A 307 -3.92 9.10 24.96
CA ARG A 307 -3.56 7.66 24.98
C ARG A 307 -2.07 7.38 25.15
N HIS A 308 -1.21 8.21 24.57
CA HIS A 308 0.26 8.14 24.65
C HIS A 308 0.82 9.39 23.97
N GLY A 309 1.64 10.18 24.68
CA GLY A 309 2.03 11.52 24.24
C GLY A 309 2.84 11.55 22.93
N PHE A 310 2.39 12.37 21.98
CA PHE A 310 3.16 12.69 20.78
C PHE A 310 4.42 13.51 21.13
N SER A 311 5.53 13.24 20.43
CA SER A 311 6.70 14.13 20.41
C SER A 311 7.19 14.32 18.98
N PHE A 312 7.95 15.39 18.75
CA PHE A 312 8.79 15.48 17.55
C PHE A 312 9.92 14.44 17.59
N THR A 313 10.42 14.02 16.43
CA THR A 313 11.77 13.42 16.31
C THR A 313 12.82 14.43 16.76
N ARG A 314 13.86 14.00 17.48
CA ARG A 314 14.90 14.91 17.98
C ARG A 314 15.59 15.74 16.87
N PRO A 315 16.16 16.92 17.19
CA PRO A 315 17.02 17.65 16.26
C PRO A 315 18.30 16.87 15.90
N PRO A 316 19.00 17.25 14.81
CA PRO A 316 20.31 16.73 14.48
C PRO A 316 21.35 17.09 15.54
N ILE A 317 22.26 16.15 15.81
CA ILE A 317 23.40 16.36 16.70
C ILE A 317 24.56 16.97 15.91
N SER A 318 25.27 17.92 16.51
CA SER A 318 26.40 18.63 15.89
C SER A 318 27.34 19.21 16.95
N ALA A 319 28.39 19.92 16.52
CA ALA A 319 29.24 20.70 17.43
C ALA A 319 28.51 21.89 18.08
N GLU A 320 27.49 22.45 17.40
CA GLU A 320 26.66 23.56 17.91
C GLU A 320 25.52 23.05 18.81
N TYR A 321 25.02 21.85 18.52
CA TYR A 321 23.95 21.18 19.26
C TYR A 321 24.41 19.76 19.67
N PRO A 322 25.23 19.63 20.73
CA PRO A 322 25.71 18.32 21.19
C PRO A 322 24.58 17.44 21.72
N GLY A 323 24.72 16.13 21.56
CA GLY A 323 23.79 15.14 22.11
C GLY A 323 23.87 15.02 23.64
N PRO A 324 22.96 14.24 24.27
CA PRO A 324 22.83 14.15 25.73
C PRO A 324 24.11 13.75 26.48
N ASN A 325 25.03 13.04 25.82
CA ASN A 325 26.31 12.60 26.37
C ASN A 325 27.51 13.47 25.93
N GLY A 326 27.25 14.65 25.34
CA GLY A 326 28.28 15.53 24.79
C GLY A 326 28.88 15.09 23.45
N ASN A 327 28.27 14.11 22.76
CA ASN A 327 28.68 13.71 21.41
C ASN A 327 28.31 14.79 20.38
N THR A 328 29.21 15.04 19.44
CA THR A 328 29.04 16.05 18.36
C THR A 328 28.85 15.43 16.97
N GLU A 329 28.95 14.10 16.87
CA GLU A 329 28.59 13.32 15.68
C GLU A 329 27.18 12.72 15.87
N ASP A 330 26.37 12.78 14.81
CA ASP A 330 25.05 12.18 14.75
C ASP A 330 25.12 10.77 14.13
N THR A 331 24.39 9.81 14.69
CA THR A 331 24.25 8.44 14.20
C THR A 331 23.03 8.22 13.31
N ALA A 332 22.16 9.23 13.18
CA ALA A 332 20.94 9.15 12.39
C ALA A 332 21.25 9.00 10.88
N TYR A 333 20.39 8.23 10.21
CA TYR A 333 20.50 7.95 8.79
C TYR A 333 19.98 9.13 7.95
N ASP A 334 20.58 9.36 6.78
CA ASP A 334 20.06 10.36 5.84
C ASP A 334 18.67 10.00 5.30
N ILE A 335 18.46 8.71 5.02
CA ILE A 335 17.23 8.15 4.46
C ILE A 335 16.97 6.80 5.13
N VAL A 336 15.73 6.61 5.57
CA VAL A 336 15.19 5.31 5.99
C VAL A 336 13.89 5.02 5.24
N ALA A 337 13.53 3.75 5.09
CA ALA A 337 12.15 3.36 4.81
C ALA A 337 11.59 2.59 6.02
N LEU A 338 10.36 2.91 6.39
CA LEU A 338 9.70 2.46 7.61
C LEU A 338 8.27 2.01 7.31
N ASP A 339 7.84 0.94 7.98
CA ASP A 339 6.49 0.40 7.96
C ASP A 339 6.20 -0.25 9.33
N CYS A 340 4.95 -0.24 9.77
CA CYS A 340 4.53 -0.71 11.10
C CYS A 340 3.34 -1.67 11.04
N GLU A 341 3.37 -2.73 11.85
CA GLU A 341 2.23 -3.62 12.04
C GLU A 341 1.41 -3.20 13.27
N MET A 342 0.07 -3.18 13.14
CA MET A 342 -0.84 -2.70 14.18
C MET A 342 -1.81 -3.76 14.72
N VAL A 343 -2.06 -3.67 16.03
CA VAL A 343 -3.00 -4.50 16.81
C VAL A 343 -4.11 -3.63 17.39
N TYR A 344 -5.23 -4.26 17.78
CA TYR A 344 -6.25 -3.62 18.59
C TYR A 344 -6.00 -3.91 20.07
N SER A 345 -6.14 -2.89 20.91
CA SER A 345 -5.92 -2.93 22.36
C SER A 345 -7.07 -2.27 23.11
N THR A 346 -7.07 -2.37 24.44
CA THR A 346 -7.95 -1.57 25.31
C THR A 346 -7.70 -0.07 25.14
N GLY A 347 -6.52 0.34 24.67
CA GLY A 347 -6.15 1.70 24.30
C GLY A 347 -6.28 2.01 22.80
N GLY A 348 -7.21 1.36 22.09
CA GLY A 348 -7.47 1.55 20.66
C GLY A 348 -6.47 0.81 19.77
N MET A 349 -6.32 1.25 18.52
CA MET A 349 -5.29 0.69 17.62
C MET A 349 -3.89 1.18 18.02
N ARG A 350 -2.95 0.25 18.18
CA ARG A 350 -1.57 0.50 18.61
C ARG A 350 -0.58 -0.19 17.67
N VAL A 351 0.61 0.38 17.54
CA VAL A 351 1.75 -0.28 16.88
C VAL A 351 2.23 -1.43 17.75
N ALA A 352 2.54 -2.57 17.14
CA ALA A 352 3.08 -3.75 17.82
C ALA A 352 4.29 -4.36 17.11
N ARG A 353 4.63 -3.92 15.90
CA ARG A 353 5.96 -4.11 15.28
C ARG A 353 6.32 -2.88 14.48
N VAL A 354 7.60 -2.53 14.44
CA VAL A 354 8.15 -1.55 13.50
C VAL A 354 9.38 -2.15 12.83
N SER A 355 9.42 -2.10 11.50
CA SER A 355 10.58 -2.49 10.69
C SER A 355 11.14 -1.27 9.98
N ILE A 356 12.46 -1.17 9.90
CA ILE A 356 13.18 -0.05 9.27
C ILE A 356 14.37 -0.59 8.48
N VAL A 357 14.46 -0.15 7.22
CA VAL A 357 15.63 -0.34 6.36
C VAL A 357 16.30 0.98 6.06
N ASP A 358 17.62 0.97 5.88
CA ASP A 358 18.38 2.12 5.40
C ASP A 358 18.07 2.42 3.92
N GLY A 359 18.51 3.59 3.42
CA GLY A 359 18.43 3.93 1.98
C GLY A 359 19.15 2.96 1.02
N SER A 360 19.92 1.99 1.54
CA SER A 360 20.52 0.88 0.77
C SER A 360 19.59 -0.33 0.66
N GLY A 361 18.52 -0.41 1.47
CA GLY A 361 17.57 -1.52 1.55
C GLY A 361 17.99 -2.61 2.54
N LYS A 362 18.91 -2.29 3.45
CA LYS A 362 19.39 -3.21 4.49
C LYS A 362 18.66 -2.92 5.79
N GLU A 363 18.17 -3.97 6.44
CA GLU A 363 17.56 -3.93 7.77
C GLU A 363 18.49 -3.27 8.80
N ILE A 364 17.94 -2.32 9.56
CA ILE A 364 18.62 -1.60 10.65
C ILE A 364 17.85 -1.62 11.97
N PHE A 365 16.55 -1.93 11.93
CA PHE A 365 15.69 -2.09 13.10
C PHE A 365 14.50 -2.99 12.73
N ASP A 366 14.19 -3.99 13.54
CA ASP A 366 12.97 -4.80 13.42
C ASP A 366 12.60 -5.33 14.81
N GLU A 367 11.61 -4.72 15.45
CA GLU A 367 11.30 -4.96 16.87
C GLU A 367 9.80 -5.09 17.11
N ILE A 368 9.43 -6.04 17.99
CA ILE A 368 8.04 -6.26 18.43
C ILE A 368 7.83 -5.47 19.74
N ILE A 369 6.82 -4.60 19.74
CA ILE A 369 6.57 -3.60 20.76
C ILE A 369 5.56 -4.13 21.78
N ARG A 370 5.96 -4.16 23.05
CA ARG A 370 5.08 -4.46 24.18
C ARG A 370 4.08 -3.30 24.35
N MET A 371 2.81 -3.60 24.61
CA MET A 371 1.88 -2.55 25.04
C MET A 371 2.37 -1.84 26.31
N ASP A 372 1.99 -0.57 26.46
CA ASP A 372 2.26 0.22 27.67
C ASP A 372 1.51 -0.36 28.89
N ASP A 373 2.02 -0.12 30.10
CA ASP A 373 1.43 -0.71 31.32
C ASP A 373 -0.03 -0.24 31.52
N GLY A 374 -0.95 -1.19 31.74
CA GLY A 374 -2.40 -0.93 31.81
C GLY A 374 -3.13 -0.95 30.46
N VAL A 375 -2.43 -1.26 29.36
CA VAL A 375 -3.02 -1.46 28.02
C VAL A 375 -2.89 -2.92 27.61
N GLU A 376 -4.02 -3.63 27.49
CA GLU A 376 -4.03 -5.04 27.07
C GLU A 376 -4.36 -5.16 25.58
N VAL A 377 -3.79 -6.17 24.91
CA VAL A 377 -4.18 -6.51 23.53
C VAL A 377 -5.57 -7.15 23.54
N ILE A 378 -6.46 -6.64 22.68
CA ILE A 378 -7.77 -7.23 22.41
C ILE A 378 -7.70 -8.13 21.16
N ASP A 379 -6.98 -7.73 20.12
CA ASP A 379 -6.85 -8.54 18.90
C ASP A 379 -5.53 -8.25 18.18
N LEU A 380 -4.70 -9.28 18.02
CA LEU A 380 -3.42 -9.19 17.32
C LEU A 380 -3.55 -8.89 15.82
N ASN A 381 -4.77 -8.95 15.26
CA ASN A 381 -5.08 -8.57 13.89
C ASN A 381 -4.29 -9.39 12.84
N THR A 382 -3.86 -10.60 13.20
CA THR A 382 -2.84 -11.45 12.54
C THR A 382 -2.99 -11.62 11.03
N ARG A 383 -4.24 -11.63 10.53
CA ARG A 383 -4.57 -11.66 9.10
C ARG A 383 -3.90 -10.53 8.30
N PHE A 384 -3.71 -9.39 8.95
CA PHE A 384 -3.08 -8.21 8.37
C PHE A 384 -1.69 -8.02 8.99
N SER A 385 -1.55 -8.08 10.32
CA SER A 385 -0.31 -7.72 11.03
C SER A 385 0.84 -8.74 10.93
N GLY A 386 0.56 -10.00 10.59
CA GLY A 386 1.53 -11.09 10.70
C GLY A 386 1.94 -11.46 12.14
N ILE A 387 1.48 -10.71 13.16
CA ILE A 387 1.81 -10.91 14.56
C ILE A 387 0.95 -12.06 15.13
N THR A 388 1.60 -13.07 15.71
CA THR A 388 0.98 -14.24 16.32
C THR A 388 1.12 -14.18 17.84
N PRO A 389 0.34 -14.94 18.63
CA PRO A 389 0.50 -14.97 20.09
C PRO A 389 1.93 -15.32 20.53
N GLU A 390 2.59 -16.21 19.79
CA GLU A 390 3.93 -16.72 20.10
C GLU A 390 5.02 -15.68 19.83
N ASN A 391 4.89 -14.87 18.77
CA ASN A 391 5.86 -13.80 18.49
C ASN A 391 5.55 -12.52 19.29
N TYR A 392 4.28 -12.21 19.58
CA TYR A 392 3.95 -11.13 20.52
C TYR A 392 4.43 -11.43 21.94
N ALA A 393 4.44 -12.70 22.37
CA ALA A 393 4.97 -13.10 23.67
C ALA A 393 6.49 -12.86 23.86
N THR A 394 7.25 -12.52 22.80
CA THR A 394 8.66 -12.12 22.94
C THR A 394 8.84 -10.60 23.07
N ALA A 395 7.77 -9.80 23.05
CA ALA A 395 7.83 -8.34 23.11
C ALA A 395 8.25 -7.82 24.49
N VAL A 396 9.47 -7.28 24.60
CA VAL A 396 10.02 -6.76 25.87
C VAL A 396 9.85 -5.24 25.99
N LEU A 397 10.11 -4.50 24.90
CA LEU A 397 10.26 -3.04 24.96
C LEU A 397 8.92 -2.33 24.74
N PRO A 398 8.49 -1.43 25.65
CA PRO A 398 7.33 -0.57 25.42
C PRO A 398 7.63 0.53 24.39
N LEU A 399 6.59 1.18 23.86
CA LEU A 399 6.71 2.18 22.79
C LEU A 399 7.67 3.34 23.14
N ALA A 400 7.71 3.76 24.41
CA ALA A 400 8.66 4.79 24.87
C ALA A 400 10.13 4.37 24.71
N SER A 401 10.46 3.10 25.00
CA SER A 401 11.82 2.56 24.82
C SER A 401 12.17 2.37 23.35
N ILE A 402 11.20 1.95 22.52
CA ILE A 402 11.37 1.86 21.07
C ILE A 402 11.65 3.25 20.48
N ARG A 403 10.85 4.27 20.79
CA ARG A 403 11.08 5.65 20.33
C ARG A 403 12.47 6.18 20.69
N LYS A 404 12.93 5.91 21.92
CA LYS A 404 14.29 6.24 22.37
C LYS A 404 15.40 5.52 21.59
N ALA A 405 15.14 4.30 21.08
CA ALA A 405 16.04 3.62 20.15
C ALA A 405 15.96 4.21 18.72
N LEU A 406 14.76 4.62 18.27
CA LEU A 406 14.56 5.29 16.99
C LEU A 406 15.26 6.66 16.93
N ASP A 407 15.35 7.41 18.04
CA ASP A 407 16.19 8.61 18.11
C ASP A 407 17.69 8.32 17.82
N GLY A 408 18.15 7.07 17.97
CA GLY A 408 19.50 6.66 17.56
C GLY A 408 19.67 6.55 16.04
N LEU A 409 18.57 6.42 15.29
CA LEU A 409 18.52 6.12 13.85
C LEU A 409 17.89 7.23 13.01
N ILE A 410 17.05 8.07 13.61
CA ILE A 410 16.22 9.09 12.96
C ILE A 410 16.36 10.41 13.74
N ASN A 411 16.64 11.50 13.03
CA ASN A 411 16.53 12.86 13.54
C ASN A 411 15.52 13.65 12.67
N SER A 412 15.30 14.94 12.96
CA SER A 412 14.36 15.77 12.19
C SER A 412 14.82 16.11 10.77
N ASP A 413 16.06 15.79 10.38
CA ASP A 413 16.60 15.95 9.03
C ASP A 413 16.68 14.64 8.21
N THR A 414 16.62 13.47 8.86
CA THR A 414 16.38 12.17 8.21
C THR A 414 15.15 12.25 7.30
N ILE A 415 15.20 11.68 6.09
CA ILE A 415 14.00 11.50 5.25
C ILE A 415 13.39 10.12 5.51
N ILE A 416 12.13 10.08 5.92
CA ILE A 416 11.37 8.83 6.12
C ILE A 416 10.55 8.51 4.87
N ILE A 417 10.80 7.36 4.26
CA ILE A 417 10.03 6.76 3.16
C ILE A 417 9.02 5.76 3.74
N GLY A 418 7.81 5.68 3.17
CA GLY A 418 6.79 4.72 3.59
C GLY A 418 5.55 4.74 2.69
N HIS A 419 4.50 4.03 3.07
CA HIS A 419 3.24 3.94 2.32
C HIS A 419 2.04 4.26 3.20
N ALA A 420 1.49 5.48 3.05
CA ALA A 420 0.48 6.02 3.98
C ALA A 420 0.99 6.18 5.43
N LEU A 421 2.24 6.65 5.58
CA LEU A 421 2.96 6.91 6.84
C LEU A 421 2.19 7.75 7.88
N ASP A 422 1.12 8.43 7.48
CA ASP A 422 0.23 9.09 8.42
C ASP A 422 -0.34 8.13 9.47
N ASN A 423 -0.41 6.82 9.19
CA ASN A 423 -0.91 5.80 10.11
C ASN A 423 0.21 5.30 11.05
N ASP A 424 1.39 5.03 10.50
CA ASP A 424 2.59 4.59 11.22
C ASP A 424 3.06 5.65 12.22
N LEU A 425 3.18 6.90 11.78
CA LEU A 425 3.59 8.01 12.65
C LEU A 425 2.54 8.34 13.71
N LYS A 426 1.24 8.14 13.42
CA LYS A 426 0.18 8.17 14.46
C LYS A 426 0.39 7.08 15.49
N THR A 427 0.58 5.82 15.09
CA THR A 427 0.65 4.71 16.05
C THR A 427 1.96 4.69 16.83
N LEU A 428 3.09 5.06 16.21
CA LEU A 428 4.37 5.36 16.86
C LEU A 428 4.35 6.61 17.75
N ARG A 429 3.33 7.48 17.63
CA ARG A 429 3.22 8.78 18.33
C ARG A 429 4.40 9.71 18.05
N MET A 430 4.90 9.69 16.82
CA MET A 430 6.02 10.50 16.35
C MET A 430 5.53 11.58 15.39
N ILE A 431 5.98 12.81 15.60
CA ILE A 431 5.79 13.92 14.66
C ILE A 431 7.11 14.13 13.94
N HIS A 432 7.06 14.03 12.62
CA HIS A 432 8.21 14.17 11.75
C HIS A 432 7.75 14.82 10.45
N HIS A 433 8.54 15.73 9.87
CA HIS A 433 8.11 16.56 8.74
C HIS A 433 8.76 16.20 7.40
N ARG A 434 9.84 15.41 7.38
CA ARG A 434 10.56 15.05 6.14
C ARG A 434 10.11 13.71 5.55
N CYS A 435 8.79 13.55 5.35
CA CYS A 435 8.19 12.33 4.82
C CYS A 435 8.13 12.29 3.29
N VAL A 436 8.45 11.14 2.70
CA VAL A 436 8.23 10.82 1.27
C VAL A 436 7.26 9.63 1.18
N ASP A 437 5.98 9.94 1.00
CA ASP A 437 4.89 8.94 1.01
C ASP A 437 4.57 8.43 -0.39
N THR A 438 4.74 7.12 -0.64
CA THR A 438 4.43 6.51 -1.94
C THR A 438 2.95 6.59 -2.30
N ALA A 439 2.03 6.66 -1.32
CA ALA A 439 0.61 6.88 -1.61
C ALA A 439 0.32 8.30 -2.14
N SER A 440 1.23 9.26 -1.91
CA SER A 440 1.20 10.61 -2.48
C SER A 440 1.98 10.71 -3.80
N LEU A 441 3.09 9.97 -3.95
CA LEU A 441 3.83 9.87 -5.23
C LEU A 441 3.02 9.19 -6.34
N TYR A 442 2.19 8.20 -5.97
CA TYR A 442 1.35 7.43 -6.90
C TYR A 442 -0.14 7.66 -6.60
N PRO A 443 -0.67 8.87 -6.85
CA PRO A 443 -2.02 9.26 -6.44
C PRO A 443 -3.10 8.40 -7.11
N HIS A 444 -4.20 8.16 -6.38
CA HIS A 444 -5.33 7.42 -6.93
C HIS A 444 -6.12 8.27 -7.94
N LYS A 445 -6.58 7.64 -9.04
CA LYS A 445 -7.31 8.28 -10.15
C LYS A 445 -8.64 8.95 -9.81
N PHE A 446 -9.14 8.77 -8.58
CA PHE A 446 -10.35 9.45 -8.07
C PHE A 446 -10.03 10.48 -6.97
N GLY A 447 -8.75 10.77 -6.72
CA GLY A 447 -8.29 11.68 -5.67
C GLY A 447 -8.47 11.13 -4.24
N PRO A 448 -8.10 11.93 -3.22
CA PRO A 448 -8.39 11.64 -1.82
C PRO A 448 -9.89 11.44 -1.56
N PRO A 449 -10.29 10.63 -0.55
CA PRO A 449 -9.43 9.92 0.40
C PRO A 449 -8.88 8.59 -0.13
N TYR A 450 -9.12 8.26 -1.41
CA TYR A 450 -8.66 6.99 -1.98
C TYR A 450 -7.13 6.98 -2.17
N LYS A 451 -6.45 5.98 -1.62
CA LYS A 451 -5.03 5.67 -1.85
C LYS A 451 -4.91 4.42 -2.73
N ARG A 452 -3.86 4.31 -3.56
CA ARG A 452 -3.48 3.03 -4.21
C ARG A 452 -2.87 2.12 -3.14
N ALA A 453 -3.12 0.81 -3.20
CA ALA A 453 -2.50 -0.12 -2.24
C ALA A 453 -1.06 -0.47 -2.65
N LEU A 454 -0.16 -0.64 -1.66
CA LEU A 454 1.25 -0.95 -1.89
C LEU A 454 1.45 -2.14 -2.84
N ARG A 455 0.79 -3.28 -2.59
CA ARG A 455 0.87 -4.47 -3.45
C ARG A 455 0.46 -4.21 -4.91
N ASP A 456 -0.47 -3.28 -5.16
CA ASP A 456 -0.91 -2.94 -6.51
C ASP A 456 0.14 -2.06 -7.22
N LEU A 457 0.87 -1.22 -6.46
CA LEU A 457 2.01 -0.44 -6.95
C LEU A 457 3.22 -1.32 -7.23
N SER A 458 3.61 -2.17 -6.28
CA SER A 458 4.73 -3.11 -6.40
C SER A 458 4.53 -4.05 -7.59
N LYS A 459 3.30 -4.50 -7.84
CA LYS A 459 2.96 -5.33 -9.00
C LYS A 459 2.98 -4.57 -10.33
N GLU A 460 2.54 -3.31 -10.36
CA GLU A 460 2.51 -2.50 -11.58
C GLU A 460 3.91 -1.99 -11.99
N HIS A 461 4.72 -1.56 -11.03
CA HIS A 461 5.98 -0.86 -11.29
C HIS A 461 7.21 -1.75 -11.13
N LEU A 462 7.26 -2.60 -10.10
CA LEU A 462 8.40 -3.48 -9.83
C LEU A 462 8.21 -4.91 -10.40
N GLY A 463 6.98 -5.27 -10.75
CA GLY A 463 6.62 -6.61 -11.23
C GLY A 463 6.60 -7.69 -10.13
N ILE A 464 6.73 -7.31 -8.86
CA ILE A 464 6.73 -8.22 -7.71
C ILE A 464 5.32 -8.34 -7.12
N THR A 465 4.95 -9.50 -6.58
CA THR A 465 3.74 -9.65 -5.78
C THR A 465 4.16 -9.90 -4.33
N ILE A 466 3.94 -8.90 -3.49
CA ILE A 466 4.08 -8.92 -2.02
C ILE A 466 2.75 -9.33 -1.37
N GLN A 467 2.73 -9.57 -0.05
CA GLN A 467 1.51 -9.89 0.71
C GLN A 467 0.75 -11.11 0.13
N THR A 468 1.49 -12.11 -0.36
CA THR A 468 0.95 -13.25 -1.13
C THR A 468 0.12 -14.24 -0.31
N GLY A 469 0.13 -14.10 1.03
CA GLY A 469 -0.51 -14.99 1.99
C GLY A 469 -2.04 -15.08 1.96
N GLY A 470 -2.73 -14.33 1.10
CA GLY A 470 -4.19 -14.44 0.91
C GLY A 470 -5.06 -14.15 2.14
N GLY A 471 -4.48 -13.62 3.22
CA GLY A 471 -5.14 -13.45 4.52
C GLY A 471 -5.12 -14.69 5.42
N THR A 472 -4.33 -15.72 5.09
CA THR A 472 -3.97 -16.82 6.02
C THR A 472 -2.55 -16.66 6.57
N VAL A 473 -1.63 -16.08 5.79
CA VAL A 473 -0.41 -15.43 6.29
C VAL A 473 -0.64 -13.92 6.24
N GLY A 474 -0.27 -13.23 7.32
CA GLY A 474 -0.33 -11.76 7.41
C GLY A 474 0.75 -11.07 6.58
N HIS A 475 0.85 -9.75 6.74
CA HIS A 475 1.88 -8.96 6.09
C HIS A 475 3.23 -9.09 6.82
N SER A 476 4.21 -8.35 6.32
CA SER A 476 5.51 -8.20 6.95
C SER A 476 6.00 -6.79 6.67
N SER A 477 5.97 -5.92 7.67
CA SER A 477 6.52 -4.56 7.63
C SER A 477 7.93 -4.47 7.05
N LEU A 478 8.75 -5.53 7.13
CA LEU A 478 10.05 -5.60 6.46
C LEU A 478 9.93 -5.77 4.92
N GLU A 479 9.00 -6.60 4.44
CA GLU A 479 8.69 -6.72 3.00
C GLU A 479 8.13 -5.39 2.47
N ASP A 480 7.19 -4.79 3.20
CA ASP A 480 6.50 -3.55 2.80
C ASP A 480 7.42 -2.32 2.87
N SER A 481 8.34 -2.24 3.84
CA SER A 481 9.42 -1.23 3.88
C SER A 481 10.35 -1.31 2.66
N ILE A 482 10.80 -2.52 2.31
CA ILE A 482 11.70 -2.74 1.17
C ILE A 482 10.98 -2.44 -0.16
N ALA A 483 9.75 -2.93 -0.32
CA ALA A 483 8.94 -2.69 -1.52
C ALA A 483 8.65 -1.20 -1.72
N THR A 484 8.41 -0.46 -0.64
CA THR A 484 8.24 1.00 -0.68
C THR A 484 9.53 1.71 -1.10
N LEU A 485 10.69 1.34 -0.52
CA LEU A 485 11.98 1.91 -0.90
C LEU A 485 12.28 1.69 -2.39
N ASP A 486 12.01 0.50 -2.91
CA ASP A 486 12.16 0.18 -4.32
C ASP A 486 11.15 0.92 -5.21
N LEU A 487 9.93 1.19 -4.74
CA LEU A 487 8.98 2.07 -5.44
C LEU A 487 9.49 3.53 -5.51
N VAL A 488 10.13 4.05 -4.47
CA VAL A 488 10.76 5.39 -4.53
C VAL A 488 11.96 5.39 -5.49
N ARG A 489 12.82 4.36 -5.45
CA ARG A 489 13.90 4.18 -6.43
C ARG A 489 13.36 4.15 -7.87
N TYR A 490 12.28 3.40 -8.10
CA TYR A 490 11.64 3.31 -9.41
C TYR A 490 11.05 4.65 -9.84
N PHE A 491 10.40 5.37 -8.92
CA PHE A 491 9.87 6.70 -9.18
C PHE A 491 10.99 7.64 -9.65
N ILE A 492 12.08 7.74 -8.90
CA ILE A 492 13.21 8.64 -9.20
C ILE A 492 13.92 8.24 -10.50
N LEU A 493 14.11 6.94 -10.75
CA LEU A 493 14.74 6.44 -11.99
C LEU A 493 13.94 6.79 -13.25
N ASN A 494 12.60 6.81 -13.17
CA ASN A 494 11.71 7.10 -14.30
C ASN A 494 11.27 8.58 -14.38
N ASN A 495 11.41 9.35 -13.30
CA ASN A 495 11.03 10.76 -13.21
C ASN A 495 12.19 11.64 -12.70
N PRO A 496 13.37 11.64 -13.36
CA PRO A 496 14.54 12.36 -12.88
C PRO A 496 14.30 13.88 -12.86
N LYS A 497 14.42 14.48 -11.68
CA LYS A 497 14.55 15.92 -11.48
C LYS A 497 16.04 16.29 -11.31
N PRO A 498 16.45 17.54 -11.60
CA PRO A 498 17.75 18.03 -11.14
C PRO A 498 17.82 17.93 -9.60
N PRO A 499 18.96 17.56 -9.01
CA PRO A 499 19.10 17.54 -7.55
C PRO A 499 19.04 18.96 -7.00
N VAL A 500 18.41 19.14 -5.84
CA VAL A 500 18.44 20.43 -5.13
C VAL A 500 19.87 20.73 -4.72
N THR A 501 20.40 21.86 -5.20
CA THR A 501 21.67 22.42 -4.73
C THR A 501 21.41 23.16 -3.42
N THR A 502 21.65 22.47 -2.31
CA THR A 502 21.67 23.08 -0.97
C THR A 502 22.77 24.14 -0.91
N THR A 503 22.38 25.39 -1.15
CA THR A 503 23.27 26.54 -1.04
C THR A 503 23.52 26.76 0.44
N THR A 504 24.69 26.34 0.91
CA THR A 504 25.10 26.51 2.31
C THR A 504 25.32 28.00 2.58
N THR A 505 24.27 28.70 3.02
CA THR A 505 24.37 30.08 3.51
C THR A 505 25.30 30.10 4.70
N SER A 506 26.45 30.76 4.51
CA SER A 506 27.55 30.86 5.47
C SER A 506 27.35 31.99 6.48
#